data_AF-A0A180EYI7-F1
#
_entry.id   AF-A0A180EYI7-F1
#
_cell.length_a   1.000
_cell.length_b   1.000
_cell.length_c   1.000
_cell.angle_alpha   90.00
_cell.angle_beta   90.00
_cell.angle_gamma   90.00
#
_symmetry.space_group_name_H-M   'P 1'
#
loop_
_entity.id
_entity.type
_entity.pdbx_description
1 polymer ?
#
loop_
_entity_poly.entity_id
_entity_poly.type
_entity_poly.pdbx_seq_one_letter_code
_entity_poly.pdbx_strand_id
1 'polypeptide(L)'
;MINYIAGTFKDLGLEPANGSSYFQEVPLLSVRTRFKNNEIVVNGSHGTVKLHNMEDAVVWSLRGEKSIKLANTSFVFAGFGINAPEYGWNDYDGIDVKGKIVIVLVNDPGYYDDALFRGKNMTYYGRWTYKFEEAGRQGAVGVLIIHDAGPASYDWSVVQNGRASDNLSLYSATGNKELVPIQGWVTGKAAETLFAAAGQSSETAIAAAKQKGFKSFALSLKTTLEVLNSAKVANSHNVAAILPGTDLKDEYIIYSAHWDHLGIGTPIDGDSIYNGADDNASGVSALFLLANRFKKLAERPRRSILFLSVTAEESGLLGSEYYSLHPIVPLQKTVVNLNMDGYGNKGRTTSVTLGGAGDAETDRYVIEAAAAQGRIVMPAANQTSGGYFRSDHFNFAKVGVPVILAKGGRDYLDPAAEEAKRIAHPPVYSYHQPNDEYHEWWDLSGSLQDIYLFYGIGLRLSNDSSFPRWNEGIPYKAIREGK
;
A
#
# COMPACT_ATOMS: atom_id res chain seq x y z
N MET A 1 -4.21 -1.89 -22.76
CA MET A 1 -4.99 -2.31 -21.58
C MET A 1 -6.19 -1.39 -21.29
N ILE A 2 -6.02 -0.11 -20.97
CA ILE A 2 -7.14 0.76 -20.54
C ILE A 2 -8.34 0.84 -21.52
N ASN A 3 -8.08 0.87 -22.83
CA ASN A 3 -9.15 0.85 -23.85
C ASN A 3 -9.92 -0.48 -23.88
N TYR A 4 -9.23 -1.59 -23.58
CA TYR A 4 -9.87 -2.90 -23.44
C TYR A 4 -10.81 -2.90 -22.22
N ILE A 5 -10.36 -2.40 -21.07
CA ILE A 5 -11.18 -2.32 -19.86
C ILE A 5 -12.41 -1.44 -20.07
N ALA A 6 -12.22 -0.24 -20.64
CA ALA A 6 -13.33 0.67 -20.95
C ALA A 6 -14.29 0.06 -22.00
N GLY A 7 -13.76 -0.59 -23.03
CA GLY A 7 -14.53 -1.31 -24.04
C GLY A 7 -15.39 -2.42 -23.44
N THR A 8 -14.80 -3.26 -22.58
CA THR A 8 -15.52 -4.34 -21.90
C THR A 8 -16.62 -3.80 -20.99
N PHE A 9 -16.38 -2.73 -20.23
CA PHE A 9 -17.45 -2.12 -19.43
C PHE A 9 -18.58 -1.55 -20.29
N LYS A 10 -18.25 -0.94 -21.43
CA LYS A 10 -19.23 -0.44 -22.40
C LYS A 10 -20.06 -1.58 -23.00
N ASP A 11 -19.42 -2.69 -23.39
CA ASP A 11 -20.10 -3.87 -23.96
C ASP A 11 -21.01 -4.56 -22.93
N LEU A 12 -20.66 -4.49 -21.64
CA LEU A 12 -21.53 -4.88 -20.52
C LEU A 12 -22.67 -3.88 -20.25
N GLY A 13 -22.74 -2.76 -20.97
CA GLY A 13 -23.79 -1.76 -20.87
C GLY A 13 -23.71 -0.90 -19.61
N LEU A 14 -22.50 -0.65 -19.11
CA LEU A 14 -22.22 0.35 -18.08
C LEU A 14 -21.97 1.73 -18.68
N GLU A 15 -22.26 2.78 -17.91
CA GLU A 15 -22.04 4.17 -18.31
C GLU A 15 -20.62 4.63 -17.91
N PRO A 16 -20.01 5.59 -18.63
CA PRO A 16 -18.80 6.26 -18.16
C PRO A 16 -19.05 6.96 -16.82
N ALA A 17 -18.10 6.86 -15.88
CA ALA A 17 -18.26 7.50 -14.57
C ALA A 17 -17.73 8.94 -14.51
N ASN A 18 -16.73 9.30 -15.34
CA ASN A 18 -16.11 10.63 -15.32
C ASN A 18 -16.72 11.54 -16.41
N GLY A 19 -17.95 11.99 -16.17
CA GLY A 19 -18.73 12.71 -17.18
C GLY A 19 -19.02 11.81 -18.38
N SER A 20 -18.57 12.20 -19.58
CA SER A 20 -18.71 11.36 -20.78
C SER A 20 -17.53 10.40 -21.01
N SER A 21 -16.57 10.32 -20.07
CA SER A 21 -15.34 9.53 -20.19
C SER A 21 -15.30 8.38 -19.19
N TYR A 22 -14.79 7.23 -19.64
CA TYR A 22 -14.41 6.13 -18.72
C TYR A 22 -13.06 6.40 -18.04
N PHE A 23 -12.31 7.40 -18.48
CA PHE A 23 -10.95 7.63 -17.99
C PHE A 23 -10.91 8.82 -17.03
N GLN A 24 -10.27 8.61 -15.89
CA GLN A 24 -9.77 9.67 -15.02
C GLN A 24 -8.25 9.72 -15.17
N GLU A 25 -7.75 10.85 -15.66
CA GLU A 25 -6.30 11.08 -15.75
C GLU A 25 -5.69 11.13 -14.35
N VAL A 26 -4.55 10.46 -14.19
CA VAL A 26 -3.74 10.40 -12.99
C VAL A 26 -2.36 10.95 -13.35
N PRO A 27 -2.10 12.25 -13.09
CA PRO A 27 -0.80 12.85 -13.31
C PRO A 27 0.23 12.29 -12.33
N LEU A 28 1.31 11.70 -12.85
CA LEU A 28 2.42 11.16 -12.08
C LEU A 28 3.70 11.94 -12.37
N LEU A 29 4.63 11.87 -11.42
CA LEU A 29 5.99 12.34 -11.57
C LEU A 29 6.93 11.15 -11.48
N SER A 30 7.72 10.94 -12.53
CA SER A 30 8.74 9.91 -12.64
C SER A 30 10.10 10.54 -12.37
N VAL A 31 10.77 10.11 -11.30
CA VAL A 31 12.04 10.69 -10.84
C VAL A 31 13.13 9.62 -10.78
N ARG A 32 14.23 9.86 -11.51
CA ARG A 32 15.47 9.12 -11.36
C ARG A 32 16.48 9.95 -10.59
N THR A 33 16.94 9.42 -9.47
CA THR A 33 17.88 10.08 -8.58
C THR A 33 19.30 9.55 -8.78
N ARG A 34 20.29 10.45 -8.78
CA ARG A 34 21.72 10.14 -8.78
C ARG A 34 22.45 11.10 -7.84
N PHE A 35 23.62 10.70 -7.34
CA PHE A 35 24.48 11.58 -6.56
C PHE A 35 25.95 11.29 -6.87
N LYS A 36 26.82 12.25 -6.54
CA LYS A 36 28.24 12.21 -6.90
C LYS A 36 28.91 10.94 -6.37
N ASN A 37 29.78 10.34 -7.20
CA ASN A 37 30.54 9.13 -6.89
C ASN A 37 29.70 7.91 -6.45
N ASN A 38 28.36 7.97 -6.57
CA ASN A 38 27.46 6.93 -6.08
C ASN A 38 27.66 6.64 -4.57
N GLU A 39 28.09 7.64 -3.78
CA GLU A 39 28.37 7.51 -2.35
C GLU A 39 27.80 8.70 -1.54
N ILE A 40 27.42 8.46 -0.28
CA ILE A 40 27.08 9.51 0.69
C ILE A 40 28.18 9.55 1.75
N VAL A 41 28.88 10.68 1.86
CA VAL A 41 29.91 10.88 2.88
C VAL A 41 29.29 11.53 4.11
N VAL A 42 29.44 10.90 5.27
CA VAL A 42 28.95 11.37 6.56
C VAL A 42 30.12 11.56 7.51
N ASN A 43 30.32 12.79 7.99
CA ASN A 43 31.36 13.13 8.94
C ASN A 43 30.77 13.11 10.35
N GLY A 44 31.32 12.25 11.20
CA GLY A 44 30.99 12.18 12.62
C GLY A 44 32.08 12.72 13.52
N SER A 45 31.76 12.93 14.80
CA SER A 45 32.73 13.33 15.82
C SER A 45 33.82 12.28 16.08
N HIS A 46 33.58 11.02 15.73
CA HIS A 46 34.48 9.88 15.97
C HIS A 46 34.95 9.18 14.68
N GLY A 47 34.69 9.76 13.50
CA GLY A 47 35.14 9.18 12.24
C GLY A 47 34.33 9.65 11.04
N THR A 48 34.76 9.24 9.84
CA THR A 48 34.03 9.48 8.60
C THR A 48 33.49 8.16 8.06
N VAL A 49 32.23 8.13 7.67
CA VAL A 49 31.56 6.99 7.05
C VAL A 49 31.29 7.32 5.58
N LYS A 50 31.52 6.34 4.71
CA LYS A 50 31.08 6.39 3.31
C LYS A 50 30.02 5.33 3.12
N LEU A 51 28.85 5.72 2.66
CA LEU A 51 27.75 4.82 2.34
C LEU A 51 27.71 4.65 0.83
N HIS A 52 27.96 3.45 0.34
CA HIS A 52 27.87 3.12 -1.07
C HIS A 52 26.40 2.91 -1.47
N ASN A 53 25.96 3.55 -2.56
CA ASN A 53 24.60 3.41 -3.04
C ASN A 53 24.31 1.96 -3.44
N MET A 54 23.09 1.51 -3.19
CA MET A 54 22.61 0.13 -3.37
C MET A 54 23.26 -0.89 -2.42
N GLU A 55 24.44 -0.65 -1.87
CA GLU A 55 25.12 -1.56 -0.95
C GLU A 55 24.82 -1.23 0.52
N ASP A 56 25.17 -0.01 0.96
CA ASP A 56 25.00 0.46 2.33
C ASP A 56 23.72 1.28 2.50
N ALA A 57 23.34 2.02 1.45
CA ALA A 57 22.20 2.92 1.44
C ALA A 57 21.49 2.90 0.09
N VAL A 58 20.16 3.01 0.10
CA VAL A 58 19.36 3.23 -1.10
C VAL A 58 18.59 4.53 -0.88
N VAL A 59 18.91 5.55 -1.66
CA VAL A 59 18.38 6.91 -1.48
C VAL A 59 17.78 7.44 -2.79
N TRP A 60 16.59 8.02 -2.69
CA TRP A 60 15.88 8.62 -3.82
C TRP A 60 15.19 9.93 -3.41
N SER A 61 14.68 10.64 -4.41
CA SER A 61 13.79 11.77 -4.24
C SER A 61 12.51 11.54 -5.06
N LEU A 62 11.40 12.07 -4.56
CA LEU A 62 10.14 12.15 -5.30
C LEU A 62 9.87 13.59 -5.77
N ARG A 63 10.86 14.47 -5.72
CA ARG A 63 10.76 15.87 -6.15
C ARG A 63 11.23 16.07 -7.59
N GLY A 64 10.57 16.98 -8.30
CA GLY A 64 10.89 17.35 -9.68
C GLY A 64 12.08 18.31 -9.81
N GLU A 65 12.61 18.82 -8.70
CA GLU A 65 13.76 19.74 -8.68
C GLU A 65 14.99 19.05 -9.26
N LYS A 66 15.64 19.64 -10.28
CA LYS A 66 16.80 19.05 -10.98
C LYS A 66 17.98 18.73 -10.06
N SER A 67 18.14 19.51 -8.98
CA SER A 67 19.17 19.29 -7.98
C SER A 67 18.64 19.67 -6.60
N ILE A 68 18.96 18.86 -5.60
CA ILE A 68 18.70 19.09 -4.18
C ILE A 68 20.04 19.14 -3.48
N LYS A 69 20.32 20.24 -2.77
CA LYS A 69 21.59 20.48 -2.09
C LYS A 69 21.37 20.51 -0.59
N LEU A 70 22.00 19.56 0.10
CA LEU A 70 22.14 19.53 1.55
C LEU A 70 23.55 20.00 1.89
N ALA A 71 23.66 21.05 2.70
CA ALA A 71 24.94 21.63 3.09
C ALA A 71 25.09 21.55 4.60
N ASN A 72 26.10 20.80 5.06
CA ASN A 72 26.40 20.63 6.49
C ASN A 72 25.20 20.16 7.32
N THR A 73 24.37 19.30 6.74
CA THR A 73 23.09 18.87 7.30
C THR A 73 23.30 17.84 8.41
N SER A 74 22.71 18.10 9.57
CA SER A 74 22.80 17.25 10.77
C SER A 74 21.81 16.08 10.76
N PHE A 75 22.07 15.09 11.61
CA PHE A 75 21.23 13.91 11.78
C PHE A 75 20.59 13.84 13.16
N VAL A 76 19.41 13.22 13.24
CA VAL A 76 18.69 12.90 14.47
C VAL A 76 18.30 11.42 14.43
N PHE A 77 18.45 10.69 15.52
CA PHE A 77 17.81 9.39 15.68
C PHE A 77 16.47 9.59 16.39
N ALA A 78 15.39 9.24 15.71
CA ALA A 78 14.02 9.46 16.19
C ALA A 78 13.28 8.15 16.48
N GLY A 79 13.95 7.13 17.01
CA GLY A 79 13.30 5.87 17.39
C GLY A 79 12.56 5.24 16.20
N PHE A 80 11.24 5.06 16.32
CA PHE A 80 10.40 4.57 15.23
C PHE A 80 9.86 5.70 14.34
N GLY A 81 10.11 6.97 14.62
CA GLY A 81 9.58 8.10 13.85
C GLY A 81 8.06 8.18 13.89
N ILE A 82 7.45 7.82 15.02
CA ILE A 82 6.00 7.76 15.21
C ILE A 82 5.48 8.99 15.94
N ASN A 83 4.35 9.52 15.49
CA ASN A 83 3.50 10.46 16.21
C ASN A 83 2.07 9.91 16.24
N ALA A 84 1.71 9.30 17.36
CA ALA A 84 0.47 8.56 17.59
C ALA A 84 -0.13 8.93 18.96
N PRO A 85 -0.83 10.08 19.06
CA PRO A 85 -1.37 10.58 20.33
C PRO A 85 -2.31 9.60 21.04
N GLU A 86 -3.09 8.81 20.30
CA GLU A 86 -4.00 7.79 20.83
C GLU A 86 -3.28 6.64 21.53
N TYR A 87 -2.00 6.42 21.24
CA TYR A 87 -1.12 5.49 21.93
C TYR A 87 -0.24 6.17 22.99
N GLY A 88 -0.32 7.51 23.11
CA GLY A 88 0.59 8.31 23.93
C GLY A 88 2.05 8.14 23.49
N TRP A 89 2.29 8.02 22.18
CA TRP A 89 3.62 7.80 21.60
C TRP A 89 3.98 8.95 20.65
N ASN A 90 5.07 9.66 20.92
CA ASN A 90 5.58 10.69 20.02
C ASN A 90 7.11 10.73 20.06
N ASP A 91 7.74 10.20 19.02
CA ASP A 91 9.19 10.17 18.86
C ASP A 91 9.78 11.53 18.45
N TYR A 92 8.95 12.50 18.05
CA TYR A 92 9.41 13.85 17.71
C TYR A 92 9.26 14.82 18.88
N ASP A 93 8.66 14.39 20.00
CA ASP A 93 8.46 15.22 21.18
C ASP A 93 9.80 15.65 21.81
N GLY A 94 9.99 16.97 21.96
CA GLY A 94 11.19 17.55 22.57
C GLY A 94 12.44 17.58 21.69
N ILE A 95 12.35 17.21 20.40
CA ILE A 95 13.48 17.28 19.45
C ILE A 95 13.11 18.09 18.20
N ASP A 96 13.97 19.04 17.83
CA ASP A 96 13.84 19.74 16.55
C ASP A 96 14.46 18.90 15.42
N VAL A 97 13.66 18.51 14.43
CA VAL A 97 14.13 17.79 13.23
C VAL A 97 14.10 18.65 11.96
N LYS A 98 13.68 19.91 12.06
CA LYS A 98 13.53 20.78 10.90
C LYS A 98 14.89 21.00 10.22
N GLY A 99 14.96 20.76 8.92
CA GLY A 99 16.22 20.92 8.18
C GLY A 99 17.25 19.83 8.43
N LYS A 100 16.90 18.73 9.13
CA LYS A 100 17.81 17.62 9.48
C LYS A 100 17.43 16.33 8.75
N ILE A 101 18.36 15.38 8.72
CA ILE A 101 18.11 14.01 8.27
C ILE A 101 17.70 13.18 9.48
N VAL A 102 16.54 12.52 9.43
CA VAL A 102 16.06 11.67 10.51
C VAL A 102 16.40 10.21 10.21
N ILE A 103 17.00 9.51 11.16
CA ILE A 103 17.20 8.06 11.14
C ILE A 103 16.13 7.42 12.01
N VAL A 104 15.42 6.43 11.48
CA VAL A 104 14.30 5.75 12.17
C VAL A 104 14.34 4.24 11.96
N LEU A 105 13.64 3.51 12.83
CA LEU A 105 13.41 2.08 12.70
C LEU A 105 12.22 1.78 11.80
N VAL A 106 12.31 0.66 11.07
CA VAL A 106 11.17 0.06 10.38
C VAL A 106 10.21 -0.58 11.39
N ASN A 107 8.93 -0.73 11.01
CA ASN A 107 7.86 -1.29 11.84
C ASN A 107 7.47 -0.38 13.02
N ASP A 108 6.58 -0.85 13.89
CA ASP A 108 6.17 -0.18 15.12
C ASP A 108 6.57 -1.00 16.36
N PRO A 109 6.56 -0.40 17.57
CA PRO A 109 6.96 -1.09 18.80
C PRO A 109 6.21 -2.40 19.09
N GLY A 110 4.99 -2.57 18.57
CA GLY A 110 4.19 -3.79 18.71
C GLY A 110 4.88 -5.03 18.13
N TYR A 111 5.80 -4.85 17.18
CA TYR A 111 6.63 -5.94 16.68
C TYR A 111 7.55 -6.53 17.77
N TYR A 112 7.98 -5.75 18.76
CA TYR A 112 8.92 -6.20 19.80
C TYR A 112 8.24 -6.50 21.14
N ASP A 113 7.09 -5.88 21.42
CA ASP A 113 6.29 -6.09 22.62
C ASP A 113 4.80 -6.10 22.27
N ASP A 114 4.15 -7.25 22.47
CA ASP A 114 2.75 -7.45 22.12
C ASP A 114 1.78 -6.58 22.96
N ALA A 115 2.25 -6.00 24.08
CA ALA A 115 1.46 -5.06 24.88
C ALA A 115 1.45 -3.63 24.31
N LEU A 116 2.28 -3.34 23.31
CA LEU A 116 2.34 -2.04 22.64
C LEU A 116 1.54 -2.06 21.32
N PHE A 117 0.92 -0.93 20.99
CA PHE A 117 0.13 -0.76 19.77
C PHE A 117 -0.96 -1.84 19.60
N ARG A 118 -0.87 -2.65 18.54
CA ARG A 118 -1.73 -3.82 18.28
C ARG A 118 -0.91 -5.12 18.25
N GLY A 119 0.21 -5.15 18.96
CA GLY A 119 1.19 -6.24 18.98
C GLY A 119 1.70 -6.60 17.58
N LYS A 120 1.75 -7.89 17.25
CA LYS A 120 2.17 -8.38 15.92
C LYS A 120 1.29 -7.93 14.75
N ASN A 121 0.15 -7.31 14.99
CA ASN A 121 -0.64 -6.69 13.93
C ASN A 121 -0.14 -5.26 13.75
N MET A 122 0.72 -5.07 12.75
CA MET A 122 1.29 -3.77 12.43
C MET A 122 0.17 -2.72 12.28
N THR A 123 0.41 -1.53 12.81
CA THR A 123 -0.41 -0.34 12.57
C THR A 123 0.15 0.48 11.40
N TYR A 124 -0.58 1.47 10.89
CA TYR A 124 -0.01 2.28 9.79
C TYR A 124 1.30 2.98 10.22
N TYR A 125 1.44 3.26 11.52
CA TYR A 125 2.67 3.79 12.11
C TYR A 125 3.91 2.93 11.80
N GLY A 126 3.76 1.61 11.63
CA GLY A 126 4.87 0.72 11.30
C GLY A 126 5.27 0.71 9.83
N ARG A 127 4.43 1.23 8.93
CA ARG A 127 4.72 1.26 7.49
C ARG A 127 5.80 2.28 7.17
N TRP A 128 6.69 1.91 6.26
CA TRP A 128 7.79 2.77 5.82
C TRP A 128 7.28 4.06 5.16
N THR A 129 6.15 4.03 4.46
CA THR A 129 5.52 5.22 3.86
C THR A 129 5.14 6.24 4.92
N TYR A 130 4.52 5.81 6.02
CA TYR A 130 4.22 6.67 7.15
C TYR A 130 5.47 7.36 7.69
N LYS A 131 6.62 6.67 7.77
CA LYS A 131 7.88 7.25 8.28
C LYS A 131 8.32 8.45 7.43
N PHE A 132 8.20 8.33 6.11
CA PHE A 132 8.54 9.41 5.18
C PHE A 132 7.55 10.57 5.25
N GLU A 133 6.25 10.25 5.31
CA GLU A 133 5.16 11.24 5.45
C GLU A 133 5.32 12.04 6.74
N GLU A 134 5.49 11.36 7.87
CA GLU A 134 5.53 12.00 9.19
C GLU A 134 6.79 12.83 9.35
N ALA A 135 7.98 12.32 9.05
CA ALA A 135 9.20 13.12 9.13
C ALA A 135 9.14 14.36 8.21
N GLY A 136 8.51 14.22 7.03
CA GLY A 136 8.21 15.35 6.15
C GLY A 136 7.30 16.39 6.81
N ARG A 137 6.21 15.97 7.47
CA ARG A 137 5.33 16.84 8.28
C ARG A 137 6.08 17.56 9.40
N GLN A 138 7.08 16.92 10.00
CA GLN A 138 7.94 17.49 11.04
C GLN A 138 9.04 18.42 10.49
N GLY A 139 9.17 18.56 9.16
CA GLY A 139 10.10 19.46 8.50
C GLY A 139 11.50 18.89 8.26
N ALA A 140 11.67 17.57 8.38
CA ALA A 140 12.92 16.91 8.01
C ALA A 140 13.25 17.14 6.53
N VAL A 141 14.54 17.21 6.20
CA VAL A 141 15.01 17.31 4.80
C VAL A 141 15.49 15.98 4.24
N GLY A 142 15.64 14.97 5.10
CA GLY A 142 15.89 13.60 4.69
C GLY A 142 15.41 12.59 5.71
N VAL A 143 15.14 11.37 5.26
CA VAL A 143 14.80 10.24 6.13
C VAL A 143 15.58 9.01 5.69
N LEU A 144 16.19 8.32 6.65
CA LEU A 144 16.84 7.03 6.45
C LEU A 144 16.21 6.01 7.40
N ILE A 145 15.55 5.00 6.83
CA ILE A 145 15.01 3.88 7.60
C ILE A 145 16.10 2.82 7.76
N ILE A 146 16.33 2.36 8.98
CA ILE A 146 17.24 1.25 9.26
C ILE A 146 16.53 -0.05 8.82
N HIS A 147 17.12 -0.74 7.86
CA HIS A 147 16.65 -2.04 7.40
C HIS A 147 17.02 -3.14 8.40
N ASP A 148 16.02 -3.96 8.73
CA ASP A 148 16.14 -5.22 9.45
C ASP A 148 15.12 -6.18 8.82
N ALA A 149 15.59 -7.32 8.32
CA ALA A 149 14.79 -8.22 7.49
C ALA A 149 13.54 -8.76 8.22
N GLY A 150 13.63 -9.01 9.53
CA GLY A 150 12.50 -9.47 10.34
C GLY A 150 11.33 -8.48 10.36
N PRO A 151 11.50 -7.29 10.95
CA PRO A 151 10.46 -6.25 11.01
C PRO A 151 10.15 -5.61 9.64
N ALA A 152 11.06 -5.62 8.67
CA ALA A 152 10.75 -5.20 7.29
C ALA A 152 9.90 -6.24 6.55
N SER A 153 9.98 -7.53 6.93
CA SER A 153 9.39 -8.71 6.26
C SER A 153 9.93 -9.00 4.85
N TYR A 154 11.08 -8.44 4.50
CA TYR A 154 11.77 -8.69 3.23
C TYR A 154 13.26 -8.38 3.34
N ASP A 155 14.05 -9.04 2.50
CA ASP A 155 15.49 -8.83 2.41
C ASP A 155 15.84 -7.50 1.76
N TRP A 156 17.11 -7.09 1.91
CA TRP A 156 17.64 -5.84 1.35
C TRP A 156 17.45 -5.73 -0.18
N SER A 157 17.47 -6.87 -0.88
CA SER A 157 17.26 -6.94 -2.33
C SER A 157 15.93 -6.35 -2.78
N VAL A 158 14.88 -6.41 -1.95
CA VAL A 158 13.58 -5.78 -2.26
C VAL A 158 13.70 -4.25 -2.25
N VAL A 159 14.47 -3.69 -1.31
CA VAL A 159 14.76 -2.24 -1.27
C VAL A 159 15.58 -1.82 -2.49
N GLN A 160 16.59 -2.62 -2.85
CA GLN A 160 17.42 -2.37 -4.04
C GLN A 160 16.58 -2.41 -5.31
N ASN A 161 15.88 -3.51 -5.56
CA ASN A 161 15.12 -3.73 -6.79
C ASN A 161 13.97 -2.73 -6.93
N GLY A 162 13.26 -2.42 -5.84
CA GLY A 162 12.17 -1.44 -5.83
C GLY A 162 12.60 0.01 -6.11
N ARG A 163 13.91 0.28 -6.13
CA ARG A 163 14.50 1.61 -6.43
C ARG A 163 15.51 1.55 -7.58
N ALA A 164 15.60 0.41 -8.28
CA ALA A 164 16.51 0.21 -9.40
C ALA A 164 16.11 0.99 -10.67
N SER A 165 14.84 1.38 -10.79
CA SER A 165 14.26 2.15 -11.90
C SER A 165 13.83 3.57 -11.49
N ASP A 166 13.08 4.27 -12.34
CA ASP A 166 12.49 5.56 -12.00
C ASP A 166 11.43 5.37 -10.89
N ASN A 167 11.39 6.30 -9.94
CA ASN A 167 10.39 6.28 -8.87
C ASN A 167 9.19 7.12 -9.28
N LEU A 168 7.99 6.55 -9.16
CA LEU A 168 6.74 7.24 -9.43
C LEU A 168 6.15 7.81 -8.15
N SER A 169 5.45 8.92 -8.29
CA SER A 169 4.64 9.58 -7.26
C SER A 169 3.53 10.37 -7.94
N LEU A 170 2.50 10.79 -7.21
CA LEU A 170 1.55 11.76 -7.75
C LEU A 170 2.28 13.07 -8.10
N TYR A 171 1.91 13.67 -9.23
CA TYR A 171 2.43 14.97 -9.63
C TYR A 171 1.64 16.10 -8.98
N SER A 172 2.35 17.02 -8.33
CA SER A 172 1.81 18.32 -7.94
C SER A 172 2.43 19.45 -8.78
N ALA A 173 1.69 20.55 -8.94
CA ALA A 173 2.14 21.71 -9.72
C ALA A 173 3.45 22.34 -9.17
N THR A 174 3.81 22.07 -7.92
CA THR A 174 5.07 22.53 -7.31
C THR A 174 6.27 21.65 -7.70
N GLY A 175 6.02 20.52 -8.38
CA GLY A 175 7.02 19.47 -8.57
C GLY A 175 7.30 18.71 -7.27
N ASN A 176 6.29 18.50 -6.44
CA ASN A 176 6.33 17.75 -5.19
C ASN A 176 7.22 18.37 -4.10
N LYS A 177 7.35 19.70 -4.05
CA LYS A 177 8.19 20.42 -3.05
C LYS A 177 7.73 20.25 -1.60
N GLU A 178 6.50 19.80 -1.41
CA GLU A 178 5.90 19.46 -0.12
C GLU A 178 6.39 18.10 0.43
N LEU A 179 6.81 17.17 -0.43
CA LEU A 179 7.35 15.88 0.00
C LEU A 179 8.74 16.06 0.61
N VAL A 180 9.17 15.17 1.51
CA VAL A 180 10.54 15.23 2.03
C VAL A 180 11.57 15.16 0.88
N PRO A 181 12.61 16.02 0.85
CA PRO A 181 13.56 16.10 -0.26
C PRO A 181 14.28 14.79 -0.55
N ILE A 182 14.68 14.06 0.49
CA ILE A 182 15.44 12.82 0.38
C ILE A 182 14.76 11.72 1.21
N GLN A 183 14.50 10.57 0.59
CA GLN A 183 13.99 9.37 1.24
C GLN A 183 15.01 8.26 1.03
N GLY A 184 15.10 7.34 1.99
CA GLY A 184 16.01 6.24 1.84
C GLY A 184 15.96 5.22 2.94
N TRP A 185 16.77 4.19 2.71
CA TRP A 185 17.06 3.15 3.67
C TRP A 185 18.57 3.02 3.81
N VAL A 186 19.00 2.51 4.97
CA VAL A 186 20.37 2.07 5.23
C VAL A 186 20.33 0.64 5.75
N THR A 187 21.35 -0.17 5.46
CA THR A 187 21.48 -1.49 6.07
C THR A 187 21.71 -1.38 7.58
N GLY A 188 21.38 -2.42 8.34
CA GLY A 188 21.70 -2.48 9.77
C GLY A 188 23.20 -2.24 10.05
N LYS A 189 24.06 -2.84 9.23
CA LYS A 189 25.53 -2.65 9.31
C LYS A 189 25.95 -1.20 9.02
N ALA A 190 25.35 -0.56 8.01
CA ALA A 190 25.59 0.84 7.74
C ALA A 190 25.15 1.72 8.92
N ALA A 191 24.00 1.44 9.52
CA ALA A 191 23.52 2.12 10.72
C ALA A 191 24.51 1.96 11.89
N GLU A 192 25.06 0.76 12.15
CA GLU A 192 26.11 0.55 13.15
C GLU A 192 27.31 1.49 12.94
N THR A 193 27.81 1.60 11.71
CA THR A 193 28.94 2.49 11.40
C THR A 193 28.60 3.97 11.60
N LEU A 194 27.38 4.40 11.25
CA LEU A 194 26.90 5.77 11.46
C LEU A 194 26.82 6.11 12.95
N PHE A 195 26.26 5.22 13.76
CA PHE A 195 26.17 5.43 15.22
C PHE A 195 27.57 5.45 15.84
N ALA A 196 28.46 4.53 15.45
CA ALA A 196 29.84 4.51 15.94
C ALA A 196 30.58 5.82 15.60
N ALA A 197 30.43 6.34 14.37
CA ALA A 197 31.01 7.64 13.99
C ALA A 197 30.42 8.83 14.76
N ALA A 198 29.20 8.68 15.29
CA ALA A 198 28.58 9.66 16.21
C ALA A 198 29.03 9.48 17.67
N GLY A 199 29.83 8.46 17.99
CA GLY A 199 30.20 8.09 19.36
C GLY A 199 29.09 7.37 20.14
N GLN A 200 28.18 6.69 19.45
CA GLN A 200 27.02 6.02 20.01
C GLN A 200 27.00 4.52 19.65
N SER A 201 26.36 3.71 20.49
CA SER A 201 26.06 2.31 20.15
C SER A 201 24.68 2.23 19.50
N SER A 202 24.61 1.70 18.26
CA SER A 202 23.33 1.44 17.60
C SER A 202 22.49 0.42 18.38
N GLU A 203 23.12 -0.64 18.91
CA GLU A 203 22.45 -1.66 19.72
C GLU A 203 21.75 -1.04 20.94
N THR A 204 22.47 -0.21 21.70
CA THR A 204 21.91 0.47 22.88
C THR A 204 20.79 1.44 22.49
N ALA A 205 20.99 2.22 21.43
CA ALA A 205 19.99 3.17 20.96
C ALA A 205 18.71 2.49 20.46
N ILE A 206 18.85 1.40 19.70
CA ILE A 206 17.73 0.59 19.18
C ILE A 206 17.00 -0.11 20.34
N ALA A 207 17.73 -0.66 21.30
CA ALA A 207 17.12 -1.26 22.50
C ALA A 207 16.31 -0.24 23.28
N ALA A 208 16.83 0.98 23.45
CA ALA A 208 16.11 2.07 24.10
C ALA A 208 14.86 2.51 23.31
N ALA A 209 14.95 2.63 21.98
CA ALA A 209 13.84 3.02 21.11
C ALA A 209 12.63 2.06 21.17
N LYS A 210 12.86 0.79 21.52
CA LYS A 210 11.80 -0.22 21.71
C LYS A 210 11.00 -0.04 22.99
N GLN A 211 11.45 0.80 23.92
CA GLN A 211 10.80 1.00 25.21
C GLN A 211 9.91 2.25 25.18
N LYS A 212 8.73 2.15 25.82
CA LYS A 212 7.85 3.31 25.99
C LYS A 212 8.55 4.40 26.79
N GLY A 213 8.45 5.65 26.32
CA GLY A 213 9.11 6.80 26.95
C GLY A 213 10.53 7.08 26.45
N PHE A 214 10.99 6.37 25.43
CA PHE A 214 12.20 6.72 24.68
C PHE A 214 12.20 8.22 24.28
N LYS A 215 13.38 8.84 24.34
CA LYS A 215 13.59 10.21 23.91
C LYS A 215 14.63 10.25 22.79
N SER A 216 14.19 10.77 21.65
CA SER A 216 15.01 10.99 20.46
C SER A 216 16.15 11.95 20.74
N PHE A 217 17.25 11.78 20.00
CA PHE A 217 18.47 12.55 20.24
C PHE A 217 19.22 12.88 18.96
N ALA A 218 19.97 13.98 19.01
CA ALA A 218 20.84 14.39 17.91
C ALA A 218 22.03 13.43 17.77
N LEU A 219 22.33 13.03 16.55
CA LEU A 219 23.58 12.32 16.24
C LEU A 219 24.63 13.36 15.86
N SER A 220 25.85 13.22 16.39
CA SER A 220 26.99 14.09 16.07
C SER A 220 27.56 13.80 14.67
N LEU A 221 26.68 13.81 13.67
CA LEU A 221 26.92 13.51 12.26
C LEU A 221 26.50 14.69 11.40
N LYS A 222 27.24 14.91 10.31
CA LYS A 222 26.97 15.93 9.31
C LYS A 222 27.30 15.42 7.91
N THR A 223 26.46 15.76 6.93
CA THR A 223 26.72 15.47 5.52
C THR A 223 26.58 16.72 4.66
N THR A 224 27.32 16.74 3.56
CA THR A 224 27.07 17.65 2.45
C THR A 224 26.82 16.77 1.23
N LEU A 225 25.62 16.86 0.66
CA LEU A 225 25.15 15.98 -0.39
C LEU A 225 24.46 16.82 -1.47
N GLU A 226 24.82 16.57 -2.73
CA GLU A 226 24.05 17.05 -3.88
C GLU A 226 23.43 15.84 -4.57
N VAL A 227 22.09 15.86 -4.64
CA VAL A 227 21.28 14.89 -5.34
C VAL A 227 20.83 15.50 -6.66
N LEU A 228 21.08 14.82 -7.77
CA LEU A 228 20.67 15.19 -9.11
C LEU A 228 19.48 14.35 -9.53
N ASN A 229 18.40 15.00 -9.94
CA ASN A 229 17.18 14.34 -10.39
C ASN A 229 16.99 14.53 -11.90
N SER A 230 16.66 13.45 -12.57
CA SER A 230 16.01 13.48 -13.89
C SER A 230 14.53 13.21 -13.67
N ALA A 231 13.71 14.24 -13.82
CA ALA A 231 12.27 14.16 -13.58
C ALA A 231 11.47 14.39 -14.88
N LYS A 232 10.40 13.62 -15.07
CA LYS A 232 9.43 13.80 -16.15
C LYS A 232 8.01 13.63 -15.60
N VAL A 233 7.08 14.44 -16.09
CA VAL A 233 5.65 14.18 -15.87
C VAL A 233 5.28 12.97 -16.73
N ALA A 234 4.65 11.99 -16.11
CA ALA A 234 4.14 10.78 -16.75
C ALA A 234 2.65 10.68 -16.42
N ASN A 235 1.78 10.52 -17.41
CA ASN A 235 0.34 10.43 -17.14
C ASN A 235 -0.10 8.97 -17.27
N SER A 236 -0.91 8.53 -16.32
CA SER A 236 -1.64 7.27 -16.40
C SER A 236 -3.14 7.51 -16.20
N HIS A 237 -3.96 6.46 -16.19
CA HIS A 237 -5.41 6.60 -16.09
C HIS A 237 -6.03 5.55 -15.18
N ASN A 238 -6.90 5.99 -14.28
CA ASN A 238 -7.94 5.13 -13.72
C ASN A 238 -9.02 4.93 -14.80
N VAL A 239 -9.63 3.74 -14.84
CA VAL A 239 -10.77 3.41 -15.70
C VAL A 239 -11.99 3.18 -14.81
N ALA A 240 -13.04 3.98 -14.98
CA ALA A 240 -14.19 4.00 -14.11
C ALA A 240 -15.50 3.89 -14.90
N ALA A 241 -16.34 2.94 -14.54
CA ALA A 241 -17.65 2.71 -15.13
C ALA A 241 -18.72 2.56 -14.05
N ILE A 242 -19.91 3.10 -14.31
CA ILE A 242 -21.01 3.12 -13.35
C ILE A 242 -22.22 2.33 -13.84
N LEU A 243 -22.82 1.56 -12.94
CA LEU A 243 -24.19 1.08 -13.04
C LEU A 243 -25.08 1.97 -12.18
N PRO A 244 -25.88 2.88 -12.76
CA PRO A 244 -26.76 3.74 -11.97
C PRO A 244 -27.73 2.92 -11.09
N GLY A 245 -27.97 3.40 -9.88
CA GLY A 245 -29.00 2.88 -9.00
C GLY A 245 -30.40 3.34 -9.39
N THR A 246 -31.39 3.04 -8.55
CA THR A 246 -32.77 3.50 -8.69
C THR A 246 -33.06 4.71 -7.80
N ASP A 247 -33.56 4.48 -6.59
CA ASP A 247 -34.02 5.53 -5.67
C ASP A 247 -32.94 6.06 -4.71
N LEU A 248 -31.82 5.33 -4.54
CA LEU A 248 -30.62 5.78 -3.80
C LEU A 248 -29.42 5.98 -4.74
N LYS A 249 -29.67 6.34 -6.01
CA LYS A 249 -28.67 6.43 -7.08
C LYS A 249 -27.49 7.38 -6.82
N ASP A 250 -27.63 8.32 -5.88
CA ASP A 250 -26.56 9.25 -5.49
C ASP A 250 -25.73 8.75 -4.30
N GLU A 251 -25.91 7.48 -3.91
CA GLU A 251 -25.06 6.73 -2.98
C GLU A 251 -24.34 5.61 -3.74
N TYR A 252 -23.08 5.34 -3.37
CA TYR A 252 -22.19 4.53 -4.20
C TYR A 252 -21.58 3.37 -3.44
N ILE A 253 -21.61 2.19 -4.06
CA ILE A 253 -20.75 1.05 -3.74
C ILE A 253 -19.60 1.06 -4.73
N ILE A 254 -18.35 1.06 -4.27
CA ILE A 254 -17.18 0.98 -5.15
C ILE A 254 -16.63 -0.44 -5.10
N TYR A 255 -16.49 -1.07 -6.26
CA TYR A 255 -15.60 -2.22 -6.44
C TYR A 255 -14.32 -1.73 -7.12
N SER A 256 -13.17 -1.95 -6.49
CA SER A 256 -11.87 -1.54 -7.04
C SER A 256 -10.97 -2.72 -7.36
N ALA A 257 -10.09 -2.56 -8.36
CA ALA A 257 -8.96 -3.43 -8.65
C ALA A 257 -7.92 -2.60 -9.40
N HIS A 258 -6.62 -2.83 -9.23
CA HIS A 258 -5.64 -2.18 -10.11
C HIS A 258 -5.49 -2.96 -11.41
N TRP A 259 -5.21 -2.25 -12.51
CA TRP A 259 -4.97 -2.87 -13.81
C TRP A 259 -3.49 -2.92 -14.20
N ASP A 260 -2.65 -2.11 -13.56
CA ASP A 260 -1.23 -2.15 -13.81
C ASP A 260 -0.58 -3.33 -13.10
N HIS A 261 0.61 -3.68 -13.59
CA HIS A 261 1.57 -4.52 -12.91
C HIS A 261 2.97 -3.92 -13.15
N LEU A 262 4.05 -4.69 -12.97
CA LEU A 262 5.43 -4.20 -13.07
C LEU A 262 5.92 -3.94 -14.51
N GLY A 263 5.23 -4.47 -15.54
CA GLY A 263 5.58 -4.23 -16.93
C GLY A 263 6.83 -4.99 -17.37
N ILE A 264 7.88 -4.28 -17.83
CA ILE A 264 9.14 -4.91 -18.28
C ILE A 264 10.18 -4.75 -17.19
N GLY A 265 10.69 -5.87 -16.69
CA GLY A 265 11.64 -5.91 -15.57
C GLY A 265 12.86 -6.79 -15.85
N THR A 266 13.51 -7.26 -14.76
CA THR A 266 14.65 -8.16 -14.84
C THR A 266 14.23 -9.50 -15.41
N PRO A 267 14.92 -10.03 -16.45
CA PRO A 267 14.52 -11.31 -17.01
C PRO A 267 14.70 -12.48 -16.03
N ILE A 268 13.72 -13.37 -15.97
CA ILE A 268 13.80 -14.68 -15.30
C ILE A 268 13.56 -15.75 -16.35
N ASP A 269 14.47 -16.71 -16.46
CA ASP A 269 14.42 -17.79 -17.46
C ASP A 269 14.23 -17.30 -18.91
N GLY A 270 14.72 -16.08 -19.19
CA GLY A 270 14.65 -15.45 -20.51
C GLY A 270 13.39 -14.60 -20.76
N ASP A 271 12.42 -14.61 -19.86
CA ASP A 271 11.25 -13.75 -19.93
C ASP A 271 11.40 -12.50 -19.05
N SER A 272 11.08 -11.34 -19.60
CA SER A 272 11.21 -10.03 -18.96
C SER A 272 9.86 -9.33 -18.74
N ILE A 273 8.76 -9.96 -19.15
CA ILE A 273 7.42 -9.39 -19.07
C ILE A 273 6.74 -9.89 -17.80
N TYR A 274 6.34 -8.95 -16.95
CA TYR A 274 5.60 -9.23 -15.73
C TYR A 274 4.12 -9.06 -16.05
N ASN A 275 3.47 -10.18 -16.42
CA ASN A 275 2.11 -10.17 -16.96
C ASN A 275 1.02 -9.87 -15.93
N GLY A 276 1.16 -10.36 -14.70
CA GLY A 276 0.27 -10.01 -13.59
C GLY A 276 -1.08 -10.70 -13.68
N ALA A 277 -1.08 -12.00 -14.01
CA ALA A 277 -2.32 -12.75 -14.19
C ALA A 277 -3.12 -12.85 -12.88
N ASP A 278 -2.48 -13.20 -11.77
CA ASP A 278 -3.07 -13.14 -10.44
C ASP A 278 -3.07 -11.70 -9.93
N ASP A 279 -1.95 -10.99 -10.08
CA ASP A 279 -1.71 -9.64 -9.57
C ASP A 279 -1.55 -8.60 -10.71
N ASN A 280 -2.62 -8.01 -11.23
CA ASN A 280 -4.00 -8.13 -10.77
C ASN A 280 -5.05 -8.18 -11.91
N ALA A 281 -4.70 -8.83 -13.03
CA ALA A 281 -5.65 -9.10 -14.10
C ALA A 281 -6.86 -9.91 -13.59
N SER A 282 -6.66 -10.77 -12.59
CA SER A 282 -7.72 -11.52 -11.91
C SER A 282 -8.75 -10.62 -11.21
N GLY A 283 -8.31 -9.57 -10.50
CA GLY A 283 -9.18 -8.59 -9.84
C GLY A 283 -9.97 -7.75 -10.84
N VAL A 284 -9.32 -7.30 -11.93
CA VAL A 284 -10.02 -6.61 -13.04
C VAL A 284 -11.07 -7.52 -13.68
N SER A 285 -10.75 -8.80 -13.87
CA SER A 285 -11.71 -9.80 -14.37
C SER A 285 -12.89 -9.97 -13.42
N ALA A 286 -12.65 -9.93 -12.11
CA ALA A 286 -13.72 -9.95 -11.12
C ALA A 286 -14.66 -8.74 -11.23
N LEU A 287 -14.14 -7.54 -11.53
CA LEU A 287 -14.99 -6.37 -11.79
C LEU A 287 -15.94 -6.61 -12.97
N PHE A 288 -15.47 -7.22 -14.06
CA PHE A 288 -16.32 -7.54 -15.21
C PHE A 288 -17.40 -8.56 -14.87
N LEU A 289 -17.05 -9.61 -14.12
CA LEU A 289 -18.00 -10.65 -13.69
C LEU A 289 -19.09 -10.05 -12.80
N LEU A 290 -18.71 -9.20 -11.83
CA LEU A 290 -19.64 -8.51 -10.95
C LEU A 290 -20.53 -7.54 -11.73
N ALA A 291 -19.97 -6.73 -12.63
CA ALA A 291 -20.72 -5.82 -13.50
C ALA A 291 -21.79 -6.55 -14.32
N ASN A 292 -21.40 -7.62 -15.00
CA ASN A 292 -22.32 -8.48 -15.76
C ASN A 292 -23.42 -9.07 -14.87
N ARG A 293 -23.08 -9.49 -13.65
CA ARG A 293 -24.04 -10.08 -12.71
C ARG A 293 -25.06 -9.05 -12.23
N PHE A 294 -24.62 -7.86 -11.80
CA PHE A 294 -25.53 -6.78 -11.39
C PHE A 294 -26.40 -6.28 -12.53
N LYS A 295 -25.86 -6.19 -13.75
CA LYS A 295 -26.61 -5.78 -14.94
C LYS A 295 -27.76 -6.73 -15.28
N LYS A 296 -27.62 -8.01 -14.97
CA LYS A 296 -28.61 -9.08 -15.23
C LYS A 296 -29.67 -9.24 -14.13
N LEU A 297 -29.63 -8.44 -13.07
CA LEU A 297 -30.69 -8.45 -12.05
C LEU A 297 -32.03 -8.03 -12.68
N ALA A 298 -33.10 -8.69 -12.26
CA ALA A 298 -34.46 -8.29 -12.65
C ALA A 298 -34.80 -6.89 -12.12
N GLU A 299 -34.36 -6.59 -10.90
CA GLU A 299 -34.47 -5.28 -10.26
C GLU A 299 -33.08 -4.68 -10.08
N ARG A 300 -32.87 -3.47 -10.59
CA ARG A 300 -31.61 -2.75 -10.40
C ARG A 300 -31.40 -2.43 -8.91
N PRO A 301 -30.15 -2.45 -8.42
CA PRO A 301 -29.86 -2.01 -7.06
C PRO A 301 -30.34 -0.58 -6.80
N ARG A 302 -30.70 -0.30 -5.54
CA ARG A 302 -31.12 1.05 -5.13
C ARG A 302 -29.98 2.07 -5.27
N ARG A 303 -28.79 1.69 -4.82
CA ARG A 303 -27.55 2.47 -4.92
C ARG A 303 -26.85 2.28 -6.24
N SER A 304 -26.09 3.27 -6.66
CA SER A 304 -25.20 3.13 -7.82
C SER A 304 -24.00 2.25 -7.46
N ILE A 305 -23.51 1.50 -8.44
CA ILE A 305 -22.30 0.69 -8.31
C ILE A 305 -21.24 1.26 -9.25
N LEU A 306 -20.11 1.67 -8.69
CA LEU A 306 -18.94 2.12 -9.42
C LEU A 306 -17.92 0.99 -9.50
N PHE A 307 -17.55 0.60 -10.71
CA PHE A 307 -16.43 -0.28 -10.98
C PHE A 307 -15.22 0.58 -11.33
N LEU A 308 -14.20 0.55 -10.48
CA LEU A 308 -13.03 1.41 -10.56
C LEU A 308 -11.78 0.57 -10.74
N SER A 309 -11.22 0.60 -11.94
CA SER A 309 -9.93 -0.01 -12.22
C SER A 309 -8.82 1.03 -12.10
N VAL A 310 -8.01 0.97 -11.05
CA VAL A 310 -6.99 2.00 -10.74
C VAL A 310 -5.62 1.66 -11.35
N THR A 311 -4.76 2.66 -11.45
CA THR A 311 -3.40 2.53 -12.02
C THR A 311 -2.30 2.79 -11.00
N ALA A 312 -1.07 2.39 -11.32
CA ALA A 312 0.13 2.64 -10.55
C ALA A 312 0.02 2.19 -9.08
N GLU A 313 -0.68 1.08 -8.85
CA GLU A 313 -0.75 0.43 -7.53
C GLU A 313 0.62 -0.07 -7.12
N GLU A 314 1.32 -0.72 -8.05
CA GLU A 314 2.64 -1.33 -7.83
C GLU A 314 3.73 -0.31 -7.48
N SER A 315 3.45 0.95 -7.82
CA SER A 315 4.32 2.08 -7.54
C SER A 315 3.98 2.80 -6.24
N GLY A 316 3.05 2.27 -5.44
CA GLY A 316 2.65 2.82 -4.14
C GLY A 316 1.21 3.32 -4.09
N LEU A 317 0.25 2.58 -4.66
CA LEU A 317 -1.19 2.85 -4.57
C LEU A 317 -1.63 4.17 -5.23
N LEU A 318 -0.89 4.65 -6.24
CA LEU A 318 -0.99 6.04 -6.69
C LEU A 318 -2.35 6.36 -7.34
N GLY A 319 -2.93 5.44 -8.11
CA GLY A 319 -4.22 5.65 -8.75
C GLY A 319 -5.38 5.74 -7.76
N SER A 320 -5.39 4.90 -6.71
CA SER A 320 -6.39 4.98 -5.65
C SER A 320 -6.15 6.16 -4.70
N GLU A 321 -4.90 6.56 -4.48
CA GLU A 321 -4.57 7.79 -3.76
C GLU A 321 -5.13 9.01 -4.51
N TYR A 322 -4.86 9.12 -5.81
CA TYR A 322 -5.38 10.19 -6.64
C TYR A 322 -6.91 10.20 -6.66
N TYR A 323 -7.54 9.05 -6.81
CA TYR A 323 -9.01 8.95 -6.74
C TYR A 323 -9.53 9.44 -5.39
N SER A 324 -8.89 9.06 -4.29
CA SER A 324 -9.32 9.46 -2.94
C SER A 324 -9.16 10.97 -2.69
N LEU A 325 -8.20 11.62 -3.35
CA LEU A 325 -8.00 13.07 -3.27
C LEU A 325 -8.85 13.84 -4.30
N HIS A 326 -9.19 13.21 -5.42
CA HIS A 326 -9.93 13.78 -6.54
C HIS A 326 -11.07 12.84 -6.97
N PRO A 327 -12.06 12.61 -6.11
CA PRO A 327 -13.02 11.53 -6.33
C PRO A 327 -14.00 11.87 -7.44
N ILE A 328 -14.31 10.89 -8.30
CA ILE A 328 -15.33 11.02 -9.35
C ILE A 328 -16.73 11.14 -8.73
N VAL A 329 -16.98 10.37 -7.66
CA VAL A 329 -18.23 10.43 -6.88
C VAL A 329 -17.95 10.87 -5.44
N PRO A 330 -18.82 11.65 -4.78
CA PRO A 330 -18.52 12.20 -3.45
C PRO A 330 -18.23 11.12 -2.40
N LEU A 331 -17.09 11.20 -1.71
CA LEU A 331 -16.66 10.19 -0.71
C LEU A 331 -17.64 10.06 0.45
N GLN A 332 -18.31 11.14 0.85
CA GLN A 332 -19.35 11.13 1.89
C GLN A 332 -20.59 10.34 1.46
N LYS A 333 -20.80 10.16 0.15
CA LYS A 333 -21.85 9.35 -0.46
C LYS A 333 -21.38 7.94 -0.84
N THR A 334 -20.10 7.66 -0.71
CA THR A 334 -19.56 6.31 -0.83
C THR A 334 -19.85 5.53 0.45
N VAL A 335 -20.55 4.41 0.31
CA VAL A 335 -20.95 3.52 1.41
C VAL A 335 -19.81 2.61 1.82
N VAL A 336 -19.14 2.01 0.84
CA VAL A 336 -18.03 1.08 1.05
C VAL A 336 -17.16 1.01 -0.21
N ASN A 337 -15.87 0.75 -0.02
CA ASN A 337 -14.99 0.23 -1.05
C ASN A 337 -14.72 -1.28 -0.84
N LEU A 338 -14.95 -2.05 -1.89
CA LEU A 338 -14.79 -3.50 -1.97
C LEU A 338 -13.62 -3.79 -2.91
N ASN A 339 -12.44 -4.04 -2.35
CA ASN A 339 -11.22 -4.15 -3.16
C ASN A 339 -10.93 -5.58 -3.60
N MET A 340 -10.64 -5.73 -4.89
CA MET A 340 -10.42 -6.99 -5.59
C MET A 340 -8.96 -7.07 -6.02
N ASP A 341 -8.14 -7.77 -5.24
CA ASP A 341 -6.70 -7.96 -5.43
C ASP A 341 -6.33 -9.42 -5.12
N GLY A 342 -5.71 -10.10 -6.10
CA GLY A 342 -5.24 -11.49 -5.99
C GLY A 342 -6.34 -12.55 -5.96
N TYR A 343 -7.03 -12.75 -7.09
CA TYR A 343 -8.14 -13.70 -7.30
C TYR A 343 -7.80 -14.82 -8.32
N GLY A 344 -6.52 -15.08 -8.57
CA GLY A 344 -5.99 -16.08 -9.50
C GLY A 344 -6.10 -17.52 -8.97
N ASN A 345 -5.14 -18.37 -9.29
CA ASN A 345 -5.18 -19.83 -9.05
C ASN A 345 -5.44 -20.24 -7.59
N LYS A 346 -6.70 -20.56 -7.27
CA LYS A 346 -7.12 -20.88 -5.91
C LYS A 346 -8.35 -21.79 -5.87
N GLY A 347 -8.20 -22.93 -5.19
CA GLY A 347 -9.31 -23.82 -4.88
C GLY A 347 -10.22 -23.30 -3.75
N ARG A 348 -11.40 -23.90 -3.63
CA ARG A 348 -12.40 -23.53 -2.61
C ARG A 348 -11.88 -23.75 -1.19
N THR A 349 -12.31 -22.90 -0.27
CA THR A 349 -11.87 -22.91 1.13
C THR A 349 -13.04 -22.93 2.11
N THR A 350 -12.81 -23.44 3.32
CA THR A 350 -13.77 -23.43 4.44
C THR A 350 -13.76 -22.12 5.21
N SER A 351 -12.74 -21.28 5.00
CA SER A 351 -12.56 -20.02 5.73
C SER A 351 -12.39 -18.82 4.78
N VAL A 352 -12.68 -17.63 5.30
CA VAL A 352 -12.42 -16.32 4.70
C VAL A 352 -11.51 -15.56 5.63
N THR A 353 -10.34 -15.13 5.16
CA THR A 353 -9.47 -14.23 5.89
C THR A 353 -9.92 -12.79 5.65
N LEU A 354 -10.21 -12.07 6.74
CA LEU A 354 -10.60 -10.67 6.74
C LEU A 354 -9.45 -9.77 7.23
N GLY A 355 -8.98 -8.88 6.36
CA GLY A 355 -8.06 -7.80 6.73
C GLY A 355 -8.78 -6.71 7.51
N GLY A 356 -8.11 -6.13 8.51
CA GLY A 356 -8.70 -5.08 9.35
C GLY A 356 -9.87 -5.55 10.22
N ALA A 357 -9.99 -6.86 10.49
CA ALA A 357 -11.06 -7.41 11.32
C ALA A 357 -11.13 -6.69 12.69
N GLY A 358 -12.33 -6.26 13.05
CA GLY A 358 -12.62 -5.45 14.23
C GLY A 358 -12.56 -3.94 13.99
N ASP A 359 -12.15 -3.45 12.81
CA ASP A 359 -12.00 -2.01 12.57
C ASP A 359 -13.34 -1.35 12.16
N ALA A 360 -14.27 -2.07 11.53
CA ALA A 360 -15.52 -1.48 11.04
C ALA A 360 -16.73 -2.41 11.17
N GLU A 361 -17.92 -1.82 11.12
CA GLU A 361 -19.20 -2.54 11.03
C GLU A 361 -19.35 -3.32 9.71
N THR A 362 -18.41 -3.19 8.75
CA THR A 362 -18.39 -3.98 7.51
C THR A 362 -18.16 -5.46 7.77
N ASP A 363 -17.49 -5.82 8.88
CA ASP A 363 -17.24 -7.21 9.30
C ASP A 363 -18.49 -8.07 9.29
N ARG A 364 -19.64 -7.54 9.76
CA ARG A 364 -20.89 -8.30 9.82
C ARG A 364 -21.36 -8.75 8.44
N TYR A 365 -21.18 -7.91 7.41
CA TYR A 365 -21.56 -8.26 6.05
C TYR A 365 -20.67 -9.36 5.48
N VAL A 366 -19.38 -9.36 5.84
CA VAL A 366 -18.44 -10.44 5.48
C VAL A 366 -18.83 -11.74 6.17
N ILE A 367 -19.14 -11.69 7.47
CA ILE A 367 -19.56 -12.84 8.27
C ILE A 367 -20.85 -13.46 7.71
N GLU A 368 -21.86 -12.64 7.45
CA GLU A 368 -23.14 -13.09 6.88
C GLU A 368 -22.95 -13.72 5.49
N ALA A 369 -22.18 -13.09 4.61
CA ALA A 369 -21.93 -13.59 3.26
C ALA A 369 -21.07 -14.87 3.27
N ALA A 370 -20.08 -14.97 4.16
CA ALA A 370 -19.30 -16.19 4.35
C ALA A 370 -20.15 -17.35 4.88
N ALA A 371 -21.00 -17.08 5.87
CA ALA A 371 -21.90 -18.08 6.44
C ALA A 371 -22.89 -18.62 5.40
N ALA A 372 -23.40 -17.77 4.50
CA ALA A 372 -24.25 -18.18 3.37
C ALA A 372 -23.54 -19.13 2.39
N GLN A 373 -22.20 -19.14 2.38
CA GLN A 373 -21.36 -20.08 1.62
C GLN A 373 -20.90 -21.30 2.44
N GLY A 374 -21.31 -21.41 3.71
CA GLY A 374 -20.84 -22.43 4.64
C GLY A 374 -19.39 -22.22 5.09
N ARG A 375 -18.91 -20.96 5.12
CA ARG A 375 -17.55 -20.59 5.49
C ARG A 375 -17.51 -19.80 6.80
N ILE A 376 -16.40 -19.91 7.51
CA ILE A 376 -16.12 -19.10 8.71
C ILE A 376 -15.21 -17.93 8.38
N VAL A 377 -15.40 -16.79 9.04
CA VAL A 377 -14.48 -15.66 8.92
C VAL A 377 -13.39 -15.80 9.97
N MET A 378 -12.13 -15.62 9.54
CA MET A 378 -10.96 -15.58 10.39
C MET A 378 -10.27 -14.23 10.24
N PRO A 379 -9.86 -13.57 11.33
CA PRO A 379 -9.07 -12.36 11.24
C PRO A 379 -7.72 -12.68 10.57
N ALA A 380 -7.22 -11.75 9.75
CA ALA A 380 -5.84 -11.79 9.31
C ALA A 380 -4.91 -11.63 10.54
N ALA A 381 -4.31 -12.72 10.98
CA ALA A 381 -3.42 -12.74 12.15
C ALA A 381 -1.96 -12.45 11.77
N ASN A 382 -1.16 -12.04 12.76
CA ASN A 382 0.29 -11.82 12.65
C ASN A 382 0.69 -10.99 11.43
N GLN A 383 0.01 -9.86 11.23
CA GLN A 383 0.24 -8.95 10.10
C GLN A 383 1.49 -8.08 10.30
N THR A 384 2.61 -8.67 10.72
CA THR A 384 3.87 -7.97 10.98
C THR A 384 4.47 -7.35 9.73
N SER A 385 4.10 -7.83 8.54
CA SER A 385 4.46 -7.27 7.24
C SER A 385 3.60 -6.06 6.83
N GLY A 386 2.54 -5.77 7.58
CA GLY A 386 1.59 -4.70 7.27
C GLY A 386 0.79 -4.94 5.99
N GLY A 387 0.44 -6.20 5.69
CA GLY A 387 -0.30 -6.60 4.48
C GLY A 387 -1.59 -5.80 4.24
N TYR A 388 -2.27 -5.38 5.31
CA TYR A 388 -3.46 -4.52 5.22
C TYR A 388 -3.18 -3.14 4.59
N PHE A 389 -1.95 -2.62 4.64
CA PHE A 389 -1.62 -1.29 4.12
C PHE A 389 -0.95 -1.32 2.73
N ARG A 390 -1.17 -2.41 1.97
CA ARG A 390 -0.45 -2.73 0.73
C ARG A 390 -1.36 -2.92 -0.48
N SER A 391 -2.57 -2.35 -0.46
CA SER A 391 -3.49 -2.43 -1.59
C SER A 391 -4.46 -1.26 -1.55
N ASP A 392 -5.15 -1.01 -2.66
CA ASP A 392 -5.88 0.22 -2.96
C ASP A 392 -6.97 0.62 -1.96
N HIS A 393 -7.60 -0.37 -1.31
CA HIS A 393 -8.58 -0.11 -0.24
C HIS A 393 -8.04 0.85 0.83
N PHE A 394 -6.74 0.79 1.11
CA PHE A 394 -6.14 1.59 2.17
C PHE A 394 -6.27 3.09 1.94
N ASN A 395 -6.17 3.56 0.69
CA ASN A 395 -6.37 4.99 0.38
C ASN A 395 -7.80 5.45 0.64
N PHE A 396 -8.80 4.58 0.42
CA PHE A 396 -10.18 4.85 0.80
C PHE A 396 -10.35 4.94 2.32
N ALA A 397 -9.69 4.04 3.06
CA ALA A 397 -9.69 4.09 4.52
C ALA A 397 -9.05 5.39 5.05
N LYS A 398 -7.92 5.84 4.47
CA LYS A 398 -7.26 7.11 4.84
C LYS A 398 -8.19 8.33 4.73
N VAL A 399 -9.16 8.30 3.82
CA VAL A 399 -10.16 9.37 3.65
C VAL A 399 -11.52 9.04 4.32
N GLY A 400 -11.54 8.05 5.20
CA GLY A 400 -12.68 7.71 6.04
C GLY A 400 -13.74 6.81 5.40
N VAL A 401 -13.60 6.40 4.13
CA VAL A 401 -14.55 5.47 3.50
C VAL A 401 -14.36 4.07 4.10
N PRO A 402 -15.40 3.41 4.63
CA PRO A 402 -15.30 2.02 5.08
C PRO A 402 -14.86 1.09 3.94
N VAL A 403 -14.07 0.08 4.26
CA VAL A 403 -13.47 -0.84 3.28
C VAL A 403 -13.72 -2.29 3.63
N ILE A 404 -13.58 -3.16 2.62
CA ILE A 404 -13.45 -4.60 2.81
C ILE A 404 -12.28 -5.09 1.97
N LEU A 405 -11.30 -5.67 2.66
CA LEU A 405 -10.24 -6.49 2.09
C LEU A 405 -10.40 -7.89 2.65
N ALA A 406 -10.92 -8.82 1.85
CA ALA A 406 -11.15 -10.19 2.25
C ALA A 406 -10.76 -11.14 1.12
N LYS A 407 -10.30 -12.33 1.48
CA LYS A 407 -10.02 -13.42 0.54
C LYS A 407 -10.21 -14.75 1.23
N GLY A 408 -10.44 -15.82 0.49
CA GLY A 408 -10.46 -17.16 1.07
C GLY A 408 -9.17 -17.49 1.82
N GLY A 409 -9.34 -18.25 2.90
CA GLY A 409 -8.24 -18.63 3.77
C GLY A 409 -7.29 -19.65 3.13
N ARG A 410 -6.55 -20.36 3.98
CA ARG A 410 -5.65 -21.44 3.55
C ARG A 410 -6.21 -22.84 3.86
N ASP A 411 -7.39 -22.91 4.46
CA ASP A 411 -8.08 -24.16 4.76
C ASP A 411 -8.89 -24.57 3.53
N TYR A 412 -8.25 -25.26 2.59
CA TYR A 412 -8.89 -25.74 1.37
C TYR A 412 -9.91 -26.84 1.67
N LEU A 413 -11.00 -26.90 0.90
CA LEU A 413 -11.99 -27.98 1.01
C LEU A 413 -11.41 -29.33 0.62
N ASP A 414 -10.48 -29.34 -0.34
CA ASP A 414 -9.72 -30.53 -0.75
C ASP A 414 -8.21 -30.22 -0.65
N PRO A 415 -7.61 -30.35 0.55
CA PRO A 415 -6.18 -30.11 0.75
C PRO A 415 -5.30 -31.06 -0.06
N ALA A 416 -5.78 -32.28 -0.34
CA ALA A 416 -5.03 -33.27 -1.11
C ALA A 416 -4.95 -32.89 -2.58
N ALA A 417 -6.04 -32.38 -3.17
CA ALA A 417 -6.03 -31.84 -4.51
C ALA A 417 -5.15 -30.59 -4.62
N GLU A 418 -5.19 -29.68 -3.63
CA GLU A 418 -4.34 -28.49 -3.63
C GLU A 418 -2.84 -28.87 -3.53
N GLU A 419 -2.50 -29.84 -2.69
CA GLU A 419 -1.13 -30.35 -2.58
C GLU A 419 -0.69 -31.07 -3.86
N ALA A 420 -1.55 -31.91 -4.44
CA ALA A 420 -1.26 -32.56 -5.71
C ALA A 420 -1.05 -31.55 -6.83
N LYS A 421 -1.86 -30.48 -6.90
CA LYS A 421 -1.69 -29.36 -7.83
C LYS A 421 -0.34 -28.66 -7.60
N ARG A 422 0.03 -28.38 -6.35
CA ARG A 422 1.32 -27.78 -5.99
C ARG A 422 2.51 -28.69 -6.34
N ILE A 423 2.36 -30.00 -6.28
CA ILE A 423 3.42 -30.96 -6.67
C ILE A 423 3.53 -31.08 -8.19
N ALA A 424 2.40 -31.16 -8.90
CA ALA A 424 2.35 -31.28 -10.36
C ALA A 424 2.78 -29.98 -11.06
N HIS A 425 2.47 -28.86 -10.43
CA HIS A 425 2.80 -27.52 -10.86
C HIS A 425 3.53 -26.81 -9.70
N PRO A 426 4.77 -27.25 -9.35
CA PRO A 426 5.57 -26.60 -8.33
C PRO A 426 5.67 -25.14 -8.70
N PRO A 427 5.49 -24.20 -7.74
CA PRO A 427 5.12 -22.81 -8.00
C PRO A 427 5.93 -22.23 -9.15
N VAL A 428 5.31 -22.29 -10.33
CA VAL A 428 5.60 -21.45 -11.49
C VAL A 428 4.96 -20.09 -11.22
N TYR A 429 4.23 -19.92 -10.11
CA TYR A 429 3.73 -18.64 -9.64
C TYR A 429 4.66 -18.08 -8.58
N SER A 430 5.30 -16.96 -8.90
CA SER A 430 6.01 -16.15 -7.93
C SER A 430 5.43 -14.73 -7.99
N TYR A 431 4.89 -14.28 -6.85
CA TYR A 431 4.42 -12.92 -6.65
C TYR A 431 5.45 -11.92 -7.21
N HIS A 432 4.98 -11.00 -8.06
CA HIS A 432 5.81 -10.00 -8.74
C HIS A 432 6.96 -10.62 -9.56
N GLN A 433 6.70 -11.67 -10.36
CA GLN A 433 7.69 -12.26 -11.27
C GLN A 433 7.10 -12.46 -12.67
N PRO A 434 7.94 -12.66 -13.71
CA PRO A 434 7.46 -12.87 -15.08
C PRO A 434 6.49 -14.05 -15.23
N ASN A 435 6.66 -15.06 -14.37
CA ASN A 435 5.87 -16.27 -14.38
C ASN A 435 4.48 -16.14 -13.71
N ASP A 436 4.08 -14.95 -13.26
CA ASP A 436 2.67 -14.65 -12.95
C ASP A 436 1.82 -14.58 -14.24
N GLU A 437 1.57 -15.75 -14.80
CA GLU A 437 0.84 -15.96 -16.04
C GLU A 437 -0.36 -16.89 -15.84
N TYR A 438 -1.40 -16.66 -16.64
CA TYR A 438 -2.54 -17.56 -16.66
C TYR A 438 -2.13 -18.92 -17.23
N HIS A 439 -2.59 -19.99 -16.59
CA HIS A 439 -2.48 -21.33 -17.13
C HIS A 439 -3.81 -22.06 -17.11
N GLU A 440 -4.04 -22.92 -18.11
CA GLU A 440 -5.28 -23.70 -18.23
C GLU A 440 -5.55 -24.64 -17.05
N TRP A 441 -4.51 -25.02 -16.30
CA TRP A 441 -4.61 -25.87 -15.12
C TRP A 441 -4.99 -25.12 -13.83
N TRP A 442 -5.13 -23.79 -13.87
CA TRP A 442 -5.57 -23.01 -12.72
C TRP A 442 -6.94 -23.49 -12.23
N ASP A 443 -7.04 -23.75 -10.93
CA ASP A 443 -8.34 -23.94 -10.27
C ASP A 443 -8.88 -22.55 -9.89
N LEU A 444 -9.97 -22.13 -10.51
CA LEU A 444 -10.63 -20.85 -10.24
C LEU A 444 -11.88 -21.00 -9.35
N SER A 445 -12.13 -22.20 -8.82
CA SER A 445 -13.35 -22.48 -8.05
C SER A 445 -13.41 -21.69 -6.73
N GLY A 446 -12.27 -21.49 -6.07
CA GLY A 446 -12.15 -20.64 -4.89
C GLY A 446 -12.23 -19.16 -5.22
N SER A 447 -11.66 -18.74 -6.35
CA SER A 447 -11.77 -17.36 -6.84
C SER A 447 -13.22 -16.98 -7.10
N LEU A 448 -13.97 -17.85 -7.79
CA LEU A 448 -15.41 -17.66 -8.01
C LEU A 448 -16.18 -17.64 -6.69
N GLN A 449 -15.81 -18.50 -5.73
CA GLN A 449 -16.40 -18.50 -4.39
C GLN A 449 -16.18 -17.14 -3.68
N ASP A 450 -14.97 -16.58 -3.75
CA ASP A 450 -14.65 -15.27 -3.18
C ASP A 450 -15.39 -14.14 -3.92
N ILE A 451 -15.46 -14.15 -5.26
CA ILE A 451 -16.23 -13.18 -6.05
C ILE A 451 -17.72 -13.22 -5.70
N TYR A 452 -18.31 -14.41 -5.50
CA TYR A 452 -19.70 -14.55 -5.06
C TYR A 452 -19.94 -14.00 -3.65
N LEU A 453 -18.95 -14.08 -2.77
CA LEU A 453 -19.02 -13.47 -1.44
C LEU A 453 -19.10 -11.95 -1.57
N PHE A 454 -18.23 -11.36 -2.37
CA PHE A 454 -18.21 -9.91 -2.65
C PHE A 454 -19.47 -9.43 -3.39
N TYR A 455 -20.02 -10.25 -4.28
CA TYR A 455 -21.32 -10.00 -4.90
C TYR A 455 -22.45 -9.94 -3.86
N GLY A 456 -22.52 -10.93 -2.96
CA GLY A 456 -23.53 -10.98 -1.91
C GLY A 456 -23.48 -9.77 -0.98
N ILE A 457 -22.27 -9.36 -0.57
CA ILE A 457 -22.04 -8.16 0.24
C ILE A 457 -22.53 -6.91 -0.48
N GLY A 458 -22.08 -6.67 -1.72
CA GLY A 458 -22.48 -5.47 -2.44
C GLY A 458 -23.95 -5.48 -2.86
N LEU A 459 -24.57 -6.64 -3.09
CA LEU A 459 -26.02 -6.74 -3.31
C LEU A 459 -26.80 -6.35 -2.06
N ARG A 460 -26.36 -6.80 -0.88
CA ARG A 460 -26.98 -6.42 0.39
C ARG A 460 -26.81 -4.92 0.64
N LEU A 461 -25.57 -4.43 0.58
CA LEU A 461 -25.25 -3.02 0.83
C LEU A 461 -25.86 -2.09 -0.22
N SER A 462 -26.01 -2.48 -1.47
CA SER A 462 -26.64 -1.63 -2.49
C SER A 462 -28.15 -1.48 -2.33
N ASN A 463 -28.79 -2.26 -1.46
CA ASN A 463 -30.23 -2.20 -1.19
C ASN A 463 -30.58 -1.81 0.26
N ASP A 464 -29.61 -1.86 1.17
CA ASP A 464 -29.71 -1.33 2.55
C ASP A 464 -29.89 0.21 2.52
N SER A 465 -30.45 0.78 3.58
CA SER A 465 -30.55 2.24 3.77
C SER A 465 -29.46 2.80 4.67
N SER A 466 -28.71 1.95 5.38
CA SER A 466 -27.65 2.36 6.30
C SER A 466 -26.28 2.44 5.63
N PHE A 467 -25.35 3.14 6.29
CA PHE A 467 -23.91 3.15 5.98
C PHE A 467 -23.18 2.42 7.12
N PRO A 468 -22.28 1.47 6.83
CA PRO A 468 -21.43 0.90 7.86
C PRO A 468 -20.50 1.98 8.43
N ARG A 469 -20.21 1.89 9.73
CA ARG A 469 -19.32 2.85 10.42
C ARG A 469 -17.99 2.20 10.81
N TRP A 470 -16.99 3.04 11.05
CA TRP A 470 -15.77 2.66 11.75
C TRP A 470 -16.05 2.49 13.25
N ASN A 471 -15.38 1.52 13.88
CA ASN A 471 -15.49 1.28 15.31
C ASN A 471 -14.71 2.34 16.12
N GLU A 472 -14.98 2.42 17.43
CA GLU A 472 -14.27 3.34 18.32
C GLU A 472 -12.76 3.05 18.35
N GLY A 473 -11.94 4.11 18.46
CA GLY A 473 -10.48 3.99 18.51
C GLY A 473 -9.80 3.79 17.15
N ILE A 474 -10.57 3.67 16.06
CA ILE A 474 -10.01 3.57 14.70
C ILE A 474 -9.77 4.98 14.13
N PRO A 475 -8.55 5.32 13.68
CA PRO A 475 -8.21 6.68 13.24
C PRO A 475 -9.09 7.24 12.12
N TYR A 476 -9.61 6.37 11.24
CA TYR A 476 -10.44 6.75 10.10
C TYR A 476 -11.86 7.21 10.50
N LYS A 477 -12.30 6.91 11.72
CA LYS A 477 -13.62 7.27 12.22
C LYS A 477 -13.81 8.79 12.28
N ALA A 478 -12.86 9.52 12.86
CA ALA A 478 -12.94 10.97 12.99
C ALA A 478 -13.05 11.65 11.61
N ILE A 479 -12.26 11.18 10.65
CA ILE A 479 -12.27 11.64 9.25
C ILE A 479 -13.65 11.41 8.62
N ARG A 480 -14.23 10.21 8.80
CA ARG A 480 -15.58 9.88 8.27
C ARG A 480 -16.67 10.75 8.88
N GLU A 481 -16.57 11.05 10.17
CA GLU A 481 -17.54 11.85 10.91
C GLU A 481 -17.33 13.37 10.75
N GLY A 482 -16.29 13.80 10.03
CA GLY A 482 -15.96 15.21 9.81
C GLY A 482 -15.46 15.93 11.07
N LYS A 483 -14.76 15.20 11.94
CA LYS A 483 -14.20 15.71 13.21
C LYS A 483 -12.70 15.97 13.13
#